data_AF-A0A2D4FJ53-F1
#
_entry.id   AF-A0A2D4FJ53-F1
#
_cell.length_a   1.000
_cell.length_b   1.000
_cell.length_c   1.000
_cell.angle_alpha   90.00
_cell.angle_beta   90.00
_cell.angle_gamma   90.00
#
_symmetry.space_group_name_H-M   'P 1'
#
loop_
_entity.id
_entity.type
_entity.pdbx_description
1 polymer ?
#
loop_
_entity_poly.entity_id
_entity_poly.type
_entity_poly.pdbx_seq_one_letter_code
_entity_poly.pdbx_strand_id
1 'polypeptide(L)'
;FYTAETIENARPHYQNAWAQILHATALWLTSTGFLVGDSDEGLTNLSRPVTPTSMCQDSTSRAAVKSPEDVNTDRLHLVLGISVEFLCSPRSDEAMENITACLDALRVLLEVPWPRSKFGSDQELSVELLNVLHRLILTREFPDIQLAALEIVQQVLFAAQEHVKKKRRSAEV
;
A
#
# COMPACT_ATOMS: atom_id res chain seq x y z
N PHE A 1 -24.50 -11.51 10.73
CA PHE A 1 -23.71 -10.37 11.26
C PHE A 1 -22.52 -10.92 12.02
N TYR A 2 -21.36 -10.26 11.93
CA TYR A 2 -20.16 -10.67 12.67
C TYR A 2 -20.42 -10.56 14.18
N THR A 3 -20.15 -11.64 14.91
CA THR A 3 -20.07 -11.66 16.38
C THR A 3 -18.69 -12.18 16.78
N ALA A 4 -18.14 -11.75 17.91
CA ALA A 4 -16.83 -12.20 18.39
C ALA A 4 -16.74 -13.74 18.52
N GLU A 5 -17.87 -14.41 18.77
CA GLU A 5 -17.98 -15.87 18.83
C GLU A 5 -17.86 -16.56 17.46
N THR A 6 -18.10 -15.83 16.36
CA THR A 6 -17.98 -16.36 14.98
C THR A 6 -16.61 -16.15 14.35
N ILE A 7 -15.65 -15.55 15.08
CA ILE A 7 -14.31 -15.26 14.55
C ILE A 7 -13.57 -16.51 14.11
N GLU A 8 -13.70 -17.61 14.87
CA GLU A 8 -13.06 -18.89 14.52
C GLU A 8 -13.68 -19.52 13.27
N ASN A 9 -14.96 -19.25 13.00
CA ASN A 9 -15.62 -19.68 11.77
C ASN A 9 -15.20 -18.82 10.57
N ALA A 10 -14.87 -17.54 10.79
CA ALA A 10 -14.45 -16.62 9.73
C ALA A 10 -12.95 -16.73 9.41
N ARG A 11 -12.11 -17.14 10.36
CA ARG A 11 -10.66 -17.29 10.23
C ARG A 11 -10.22 -18.05 8.97
N PRO A 12 -10.76 -19.25 8.64
CA PRO A 12 -10.34 -19.96 7.43
C PRO A 12 -10.67 -19.20 6.14
N HIS A 13 -11.78 -18.43 6.12
CA HIS A 13 -12.13 -17.63 4.95
C HIS A 13 -11.13 -16.50 4.72
N TYR A 14 -10.76 -15.77 5.78
CA TYR A 14 -9.74 -14.73 5.67
C TYR A 14 -8.36 -15.32 5.34
N GLN A 15 -8.00 -16.47 5.92
CA GLN A 15 -6.77 -17.17 5.61
C GLN A 15 -6.67 -17.61 4.15
N ASN A 16 -7.80 -17.94 3.51
CA ASN A 16 -7.80 -18.33 2.10
C ASN A 16 -7.90 -17.12 1.15
N ALA A 17 -8.48 -16.01 1.59
CA ALA A 17 -8.78 -14.86 0.73
C ALA A 17 -7.89 -13.63 0.96
N TRP A 18 -6.97 -13.64 1.92
CA TRP A 18 -6.20 -12.45 2.32
C TRP A 18 -5.50 -11.77 1.15
N ALA A 19 -4.91 -12.52 0.21
CA ALA A 19 -4.16 -11.95 -0.90
C ALA A 19 -5.10 -11.24 -1.90
N GLN A 20 -6.28 -11.81 -2.14
CA GLN A 20 -7.31 -11.18 -2.97
C GLN A 20 -7.90 -9.94 -2.28
N ILE A 21 -8.10 -9.98 -0.96
CA ILE A 21 -8.51 -8.82 -0.17
C ILE A 21 -7.45 -7.72 -0.24
N LEU A 22 -6.17 -8.08 -0.18
CA LEU A 22 -5.04 -7.15 -0.30
C LEU A 22 -5.03 -6.46 -1.66
N HIS A 23 -5.17 -7.23 -2.75
CA HIS A 23 -5.24 -6.68 -4.10
C HIS A 23 -6.47 -5.77 -4.29
N ALA A 24 -7.64 -6.20 -3.84
CA ALA A 24 -8.84 -5.36 -3.86
C ALA A 24 -8.66 -4.06 -3.05
N THR A 25 -7.93 -4.12 -1.94
CA THR A 25 -7.59 -2.95 -1.12
C THR A 25 -6.67 -2.00 -1.88
N ALA A 26 -5.66 -2.50 -2.58
CA ALA A 26 -4.79 -1.69 -3.44
C ALA A 26 -5.58 -1.01 -4.56
N LEU A 27 -6.48 -1.74 -5.24
CA LEU A 27 -7.40 -1.17 -6.25
C LEU A 27 -8.31 -0.09 -5.65
N TRP A 28 -8.86 -0.33 -4.46
CA TRP A 28 -9.71 0.65 -3.79
C TRP A 28 -8.93 1.93 -3.47
N LEU A 29 -7.75 1.81 -2.85
CA LEU A 29 -6.89 2.95 -2.49
C LEU A 29 -6.47 3.77 -3.71
N THR A 30 -6.15 3.11 -4.81
CA THR A 30 -5.76 3.77 -6.06
C THR A 30 -6.95 4.45 -6.74
N SER A 31 -8.15 3.84 -6.70
CA SER A 31 -9.37 4.44 -7.24
C SER A 31 -9.88 5.64 -6.46
N THR A 32 -9.75 5.64 -5.14
CA THR A 32 -10.17 6.77 -4.28
C THR A 32 -9.17 7.92 -4.28
N GLY A 33 -8.01 7.71 -4.92
CA GLY A 33 -6.84 8.55 -4.80
C GLY A 33 -6.25 8.41 -3.40
N PHE A 34 -4.96 8.09 -3.30
CA PHE A 34 -4.18 8.37 -2.09
C PHE A 34 -4.21 9.89 -1.90
N LEU A 35 -5.27 10.41 -1.26
CA LEU A 35 -5.69 11.81 -1.16
C LEU A 35 -4.60 12.78 -1.62
N VAL A 36 -4.55 13.03 -2.93
CA VAL A 36 -3.69 14.07 -3.49
C VAL A 36 -4.25 15.35 -2.90
N GLY A 37 -3.45 16.04 -2.09
CA GLY A 37 -3.83 17.19 -1.26
C GLY A 37 -4.20 18.44 -2.04
N ASP A 38 -5.10 18.33 -3.02
CA ASP A 38 -5.62 19.45 -3.82
C ASP A 38 -7.16 19.42 -3.93
N SER A 39 -7.83 18.85 -2.93
CA SER A 39 -9.28 18.95 -2.82
C SER A 39 -9.64 19.42 -1.42
N ASP A 40 -9.78 20.74 -1.30
CA ASP A 40 -10.52 21.45 -0.25
C ASP A 40 -12.04 21.14 -0.29
N GLU A 41 -12.45 20.08 -0.98
CA GLU A 41 -13.84 19.67 -1.12
C GLU A 41 -13.98 18.17 -0.85
N GLY A 42 -14.41 17.80 0.36
CA GLY A 42 -15.04 16.47 0.54
C GLY A 42 -14.90 15.76 1.87
N LEU A 43 -13.98 16.14 2.77
CA LEU A 43 -13.82 15.46 4.07
C LEU A 43 -14.58 16.12 5.24
N THR A 44 -15.36 17.16 4.97
CA THR A 44 -16.15 17.87 6.01
C THR A 44 -17.48 17.19 6.35
N ASN A 45 -17.89 16.11 5.67
CA ASN A 45 -19.24 15.55 5.82
C ASN A 45 -19.40 14.36 6.76
N LEU A 46 -18.53 14.18 7.76
CA LEU A 46 -18.82 13.29 8.90
C LEU A 46 -19.03 14.02 10.24
N SER A 47 -18.98 15.35 10.26
CA SER A 47 -19.32 16.13 11.45
C SER A 47 -20.82 16.38 11.52
N ARG A 48 -21.56 15.38 12.03
CA ARG A 48 -22.96 15.57 12.44
C ARG A 48 -23.02 16.68 13.52
N PRO A 49 -23.94 17.66 13.42
CA PRO A 49 -23.95 18.77 14.35
C PRO A 49 -24.70 18.46 15.66
N VAL A 50 -24.29 19.19 16.72
CA VAL A 50 -24.99 19.50 18.00
C VAL A 50 -24.88 18.39 19.08
N THR A 51 -24.34 18.60 20.29
CA THR A 51 -24.61 19.65 21.32
C THR A 51 -23.45 19.68 22.35
N PRO A 52 -23.02 20.83 22.91
CA PRO A 52 -22.07 20.84 24.02
C PRO A 52 -22.83 20.62 25.34
N THR A 53 -22.52 19.56 26.07
CA THR A 53 -22.81 19.51 27.51
C THR A 53 -21.58 18.96 28.21
N SER A 54 -21.01 19.83 29.04
CA SER A 54 -19.85 19.63 29.91
C SER A 54 -20.08 18.49 30.90
N MET A 55 -19.08 17.61 31.08
CA MET A 55 -18.43 17.33 32.38
C MET A 55 -17.51 16.09 32.30
N CYS A 56 -16.40 16.18 33.03
CA CYS A 56 -15.51 15.11 33.47
C CYS A 56 -14.47 14.56 32.47
N GLN A 57 -13.21 14.83 32.83
CA GLN A 57 -11.98 14.25 32.35
C GLN A 57 -12.00 12.73 32.43
N ASP A 58 -11.41 12.07 31.44
CA ASP A 58 -10.49 11.00 31.77
C ASP A 58 -9.32 10.95 30.79
N SER A 59 -8.14 10.73 31.35
CA SER A 59 -6.86 10.89 30.68
C SER A 59 -6.45 9.55 30.09
N THR A 60 -6.64 9.33 28.80
CA THR A 60 -5.93 8.28 28.07
C THR A 60 -5.73 8.72 26.62
N SER A 61 -4.47 8.97 26.25
CA SER A 61 -3.94 9.32 24.93
C SER A 61 -4.93 9.95 23.94
N ARG A 62 -4.95 11.29 23.85
CA ARG A 62 -5.43 11.94 22.61
C ARG A 62 -4.54 11.43 21.49
N ALA A 63 -5.06 10.51 20.67
CA ALA A 63 -4.44 10.18 19.40
C ALA A 63 -4.21 11.52 18.68
N ALA A 64 -2.95 11.87 18.42
CA ALA A 64 -2.64 13.02 17.60
C ALA A 64 -3.43 12.86 16.30
N VAL A 65 -4.17 13.90 15.90
CA VAL A 65 -4.91 13.88 14.64
C VAL A 65 -3.86 13.75 13.53
N LYS A 66 -3.70 12.54 12.98
CA LYS A 66 -2.76 12.26 11.89
C LYS A 66 -3.13 13.10 10.67
N SER A 67 -2.12 13.64 9.99
CA SER A 67 -2.39 14.35 8.73
C SER A 67 -2.91 13.36 7.67
N PRO A 68 -3.65 13.82 6.65
CA PRO A 68 -4.09 12.98 5.54
C PRO A 68 -2.91 12.27 4.84
N GLU A 69 -1.75 12.92 4.76
CA GLU A 69 -0.53 12.34 4.18
C GLU A 69 0.07 11.23 5.03
N ASP A 70 0.05 11.35 6.37
CA ASP A 70 0.51 10.31 7.28
C ASP A 70 -0.38 9.06 7.16
N VAL A 71 -1.70 9.26 7.07
CA VAL A 71 -2.66 8.15 6.87
C VAL A 71 -2.41 7.45 5.53
N ASN A 72 -2.14 8.19 4.45
CA ASN A 72 -1.81 7.60 3.16
C ASN A 72 -0.48 6.85 3.20
N THR A 73 0.49 7.36 3.97
CA THR A 73 1.78 6.71 4.18
C THR A 73 1.60 5.40 4.94
N ASP A 74 0.81 5.38 6.01
CA ASP A 74 0.48 4.16 6.75
C ASP A 74 -0.21 3.12 5.84
N ARG A 75 -1.17 3.54 5.01
CA ARG A 75 -1.88 2.66 4.06
C ARG A 75 -0.94 2.06 3.02
N LEU A 76 -0.03 2.87 2.46
CA LEU A 76 0.99 2.41 1.52
C LEU A 76 1.89 1.36 2.17
N HIS A 77 2.47 1.67 3.34
CA HIS A 77 3.36 0.76 4.04
C HIS A 77 2.67 -0.52 4.51
N LEU A 78 1.38 -0.47 4.84
CA LEU A 78 0.61 -1.66 5.19
C LEU A 78 0.49 -2.61 3.99
N VAL A 79 0.04 -2.12 2.83
CA VAL A 79 -0.13 -2.97 1.64
C VAL A 79 1.23 -3.47 1.15
N LEU A 80 2.23 -2.60 1.12
CA LEU A 80 3.60 -2.93 0.74
C LEU A 80 4.21 -3.96 1.70
N GLY A 81 4.06 -3.75 3.00
CA GLY A 81 4.61 -4.61 4.05
C GLY A 81 4.08 -6.02 3.96
N ILE A 82 2.74 -6.19 3.87
CA ILE A 82 2.12 -7.51 3.71
C ILE A 82 2.61 -8.19 2.42
N SER A 83 2.66 -7.45 1.31
CA SER A 83 3.10 -8.00 0.02
C SER A 83 4.56 -8.45 0.07
N VAL A 84 5.44 -7.60 0.60
CA VAL A 84 6.88 -7.87 0.67
C VAL A 84 7.19 -8.98 1.67
N GLU A 85 6.52 -9.01 2.83
CA GLU A 85 6.67 -10.09 3.82
C GLU A 85 6.36 -11.44 3.19
N PHE A 86 5.22 -11.54 2.48
CA PHE A 86 4.81 -12.75 1.78
C PHE A 86 5.78 -13.13 0.66
N LEU A 87 6.11 -12.20 -0.24
CA LEU A 87 7.03 -12.44 -1.36
C LEU A 87 8.45 -12.78 -0.88
N CYS A 88 8.79 -12.40 0.35
CA CYS A 88 10.07 -12.73 0.93
C CYS A 88 10.20 -14.18 1.43
N SER A 89 9.09 -14.91 1.56
CA SER A 89 9.09 -16.27 2.10
C SER A 89 9.71 -17.27 1.09
N PRO A 90 10.85 -17.92 1.43
CA PRO A 90 11.56 -18.83 0.52
C PRO A 90 10.87 -20.19 0.33
N ARG A 91 9.78 -20.46 1.05
CA ARG A 91 9.13 -21.78 1.15
C ARG A 91 7.61 -21.72 1.08
N SER A 92 7.05 -20.68 0.46
CA SER A 92 5.63 -20.75 0.16
C SER A 92 5.42 -21.78 -0.95
N ASP A 93 4.98 -22.98 -0.55
CA ASP A 93 4.17 -23.91 -1.37
C ASP A 93 2.72 -23.40 -1.46
N GLU A 94 2.53 -22.11 -1.16
CA GLU A 94 1.25 -21.43 -1.17
C GLU A 94 0.83 -21.17 -2.61
N ALA A 95 -0.48 -21.07 -2.80
CA ALA A 95 -1.10 -20.94 -4.10
C ALA A 95 -0.43 -19.84 -4.93
N MET A 96 -0.11 -20.18 -6.19
CA MET A 96 0.37 -19.25 -7.22
C MET A 96 -0.43 -17.94 -7.25
N GLU A 97 -1.73 -18.07 -7.03
CA GLU A 97 -2.71 -16.98 -6.95
C GLU A 97 -2.36 -15.92 -5.90
N ASN A 98 -1.77 -16.29 -4.77
CA ASN A 98 -1.36 -15.36 -3.73
C ASN A 98 -0.12 -14.55 -4.17
N ILE A 99 0.83 -15.18 -4.86
CA ILE A 99 1.99 -14.48 -5.45
C ILE A 99 1.51 -13.47 -6.48
N THR A 100 0.63 -13.90 -7.40
CA THR A 100 0.03 -13.03 -8.42
C THR A 100 -0.70 -11.86 -7.77
N ALA A 101 -1.56 -12.11 -6.78
CA ALA A 101 -2.31 -11.04 -6.12
C ALA A 101 -1.41 -10.04 -5.37
N CYS A 102 -0.30 -10.47 -4.76
CA CYS A 102 0.68 -9.57 -4.17
C CYS A 102 1.40 -8.72 -5.23
N LEU A 103 1.79 -9.32 -6.36
CA LEU A 103 2.42 -8.58 -7.46
C LEU A 103 1.44 -7.58 -8.09
N ASP A 104 0.19 -7.97 -8.30
CA ASP A 104 -0.86 -7.08 -8.81
C ASP A 104 -1.13 -5.92 -7.84
N ALA A 105 -1.20 -6.18 -6.53
CA ALA A 105 -1.34 -5.14 -5.52
C ALA A 105 -0.20 -4.11 -5.60
N LEU A 106 1.05 -4.57 -5.69
CA LEU A 106 2.23 -3.70 -5.82
C LEU A 106 2.24 -2.92 -7.14
N ARG A 107 1.87 -3.57 -8.25
CA ARG A 107 1.77 -2.94 -9.57
C ARG A 107 0.78 -1.79 -9.53
N VAL A 108 -0.45 -2.07 -9.09
CA VAL A 108 -1.54 -1.09 -9.02
C VAL A 108 -1.14 0.12 -8.17
N LEU A 109 -0.49 -0.10 -7.02
CA LEU A 109 0.02 1.00 -6.19
C LEU A 109 0.99 1.92 -6.95
N LEU A 110 1.92 1.35 -7.72
CA LEU A 110 2.93 2.11 -8.45
C LEU A 110 2.41 2.79 -9.72
N GLU A 111 1.24 2.42 -10.22
CA GLU A 111 0.60 3.10 -11.36
C GLU A 111 0.11 4.51 -10.97
N VAL A 112 -0.15 4.77 -9.69
CA VAL A 112 -0.63 6.06 -9.19
C VAL A 112 0.53 7.03 -8.88
N PRO A 113 0.43 8.33 -9.24
CA PRO A 113 1.52 9.28 -9.06
C PRO A 113 2.02 9.46 -7.62
N TRP A 114 1.12 9.42 -6.61
CA TRP A 114 1.50 9.68 -5.22
C TRP A 114 2.40 8.57 -4.63
N PRO A 115 2.00 7.27 -4.63
CA PRO A 115 2.90 6.20 -4.21
C PRO A 115 4.16 6.14 -5.05
N ARG A 116 4.04 6.29 -6.38
CA ARG A 116 5.20 6.32 -7.28
C ARG A 116 6.19 7.40 -6.91
N SER A 117 5.72 8.59 -6.55
CA SER A 117 6.59 9.67 -6.09
C SER A 117 7.30 9.33 -4.78
N LYS A 118 6.68 8.57 -3.86
CA LYS A 118 7.32 8.12 -2.61
C LYS A 118 8.49 7.18 -2.91
N PHE A 119 8.32 6.21 -3.80
CA PHE A 119 9.41 5.35 -4.27
C PHE A 119 10.52 6.16 -4.96
N GLY A 120 10.16 7.12 -5.81
CA GLY A 120 11.16 7.98 -6.46
C GLY A 120 12.00 8.78 -5.46
N SER A 121 11.39 9.29 -4.38
CA SER A 121 12.07 10.07 -3.34
C SER A 121 12.87 9.24 -2.33
N ASP A 122 12.40 8.02 -2.03
CA ASP A 122 12.98 7.13 -1.04
C ASP A 122 13.77 6.00 -1.71
N GLN A 123 15.10 6.16 -1.71
CA GLN A 123 16.00 5.21 -2.35
C GLN A 123 16.07 3.88 -1.58
N GLU A 124 16.01 3.90 -0.25
CA GLU A 124 16.12 2.69 0.56
C GLU A 124 14.90 1.80 0.32
N LEU A 125 13.70 2.39 0.36
CA LEU A 125 12.44 1.71 0.04
C LEU A 125 12.46 1.07 -1.36
N SER A 126 12.97 1.81 -2.35
CA SER A 126 13.08 1.32 -3.72
C SER A 126 14.07 0.16 -3.84
N VAL A 127 15.23 0.24 -3.19
CA VAL A 127 16.26 -0.81 -3.23
C VAL A 127 15.75 -2.08 -2.55
N GLU A 128 15.06 -1.96 -1.41
CA GLU A 128 14.46 -3.10 -0.72
C GLU A 128 13.46 -3.84 -1.61
N LEU A 129 12.51 -3.12 -2.21
CA LEU A 129 11.55 -3.73 -3.13
C LEU A 129 12.25 -4.39 -4.33
N LEU A 130 13.23 -3.73 -4.94
CA LEU A 130 13.98 -4.29 -6.07
C LEU A 130 14.74 -5.56 -5.68
N ASN A 131 15.33 -5.63 -4.48
CA ASN A 131 16.01 -6.83 -3.99
C ASN A 131 15.04 -8.01 -3.83
N VAL A 132 13.83 -7.75 -3.35
CA VAL A 132 12.78 -8.76 -3.19
C VAL A 132 12.33 -9.28 -4.55
N LEU A 133 12.05 -8.39 -5.51
CA LEU A 133 11.66 -8.76 -6.87
C LEU A 133 12.77 -9.51 -7.60
N HIS A 134 14.03 -9.07 -7.47
CA HIS A 134 15.17 -9.75 -8.06
C HIS A 134 15.29 -11.19 -7.54
N ARG A 135 15.19 -11.39 -6.22
CA ARG A 135 15.19 -12.74 -5.65
C ARG A 135 13.99 -13.55 -6.15
N LEU A 136 12.80 -12.96 -6.24
CA LEU A 136 11.60 -13.64 -6.73
C LEU A 136 11.78 -14.13 -8.18
N ILE A 137 12.36 -13.30 -9.05
CA ILE A 137 12.66 -13.66 -10.45
C ILE A 137 13.64 -14.85 -10.52
N LEU A 138 14.66 -14.85 -9.65
CA LEU A 138 15.67 -15.91 -9.62
C LEU A 138 15.17 -17.22 -9.01
N THR A 139 14.17 -17.19 -8.11
CA THR A 139 13.71 -18.37 -7.38
C THR A 139 12.41 -18.96 -7.90
N ARG A 140 11.63 -18.22 -8.69
CA ARG A 140 10.35 -18.69 -9.26
C ARG A 140 10.48 -18.88 -10.77
N GLU A 141 10.41 -20.13 -11.22
CA GLU A 141 10.51 -20.53 -12.64
C GLU A 141 9.18 -20.43 -13.39
N PHE A 142 8.39 -19.39 -13.13
CA PHE A 142 7.10 -19.15 -13.79
C PHE A 142 7.16 -17.87 -14.62
N PRO A 143 7.02 -17.94 -15.96
CA PRO A 143 7.15 -16.77 -16.83
C PRO A 143 6.21 -15.61 -16.46
N ASP A 144 4.97 -15.93 -16.06
CA ASP A 144 3.98 -14.91 -15.70
C ASP A 144 4.37 -14.14 -14.44
N ILE A 145 4.91 -14.83 -13.42
CA ILE A 145 5.44 -14.17 -12.20
C ILE A 145 6.65 -13.30 -12.57
N GLN A 146 7.58 -13.83 -13.36
CA GLN A 146 8.79 -13.10 -13.74
C GLN A 146 8.45 -11.83 -14.53
N LEU A 147 7.48 -11.91 -15.43
CA LEU A 147 6.98 -10.76 -16.19
C LEU A 147 6.35 -9.73 -15.26
N ALA A 148 5.43 -10.15 -14.39
CA ALA A 148 4.78 -9.24 -13.43
C ALA A 148 5.81 -8.57 -12.50
N ALA A 149 6.82 -9.29 -12.03
CA ALA A 149 7.90 -8.73 -11.23
C ALA A 149 8.72 -7.69 -12.03
N LEU A 150 9.03 -7.96 -13.30
CA LEU A 150 9.74 -7.02 -14.16
C LEU A 150 8.93 -5.76 -14.47
N GLU A 151 7.61 -5.86 -14.61
CA GLU A 151 6.74 -4.69 -14.79
C GLU A 151 6.79 -3.76 -13.57
N ILE A 152 6.83 -4.32 -12.35
CA ILE A 152 7.02 -3.55 -11.11
C ILE A 152 8.41 -2.89 -11.10
N VAL A 153 9.47 -3.63 -11.48
CA VAL A 153 10.83 -3.07 -11.60
C VAL A 153 10.84 -1.87 -12.56
N GLN A 154 10.16 -1.97 -13.71
CA GLN A 154 10.07 -0.87 -14.66
C GLN A 154 9.38 0.37 -14.06
N GLN A 155 8.32 0.18 -13.26
CA GLN A 155 7.65 1.29 -12.59
C GLN A 155 8.55 1.97 -11.55
N VAL A 156 9.34 1.21 -10.79
CA VAL A 156 10.32 1.78 -9.84
C VAL A 156 11.41 2.57 -10.57
N LEU A 157 11.93 2.03 -11.68
CA LEU A 157 12.91 2.75 -12.51
C LEU A 157 12.33 4.03 -13.09
N PHE A 158 11.09 3.99 -13.56
CA PHE A 158 10.38 5.17 -14.04
C PHE A 158 10.22 6.22 -12.94
N ALA A 159 9.83 5.82 -11.72
CA ALA A 159 9.74 6.70 -10.55
C ALA A 159 11.06 7.41 -10.24
N ALA A 160 12.17 6.66 -10.25
CA ALA A 160 13.51 7.19 -10.02
C ALA A 160 13.90 8.20 -11.11
N GLN A 161 13.61 7.91 -12.37
CA GLN A 161 13.86 8.83 -13.49
C GLN A 161 13.03 10.10 -13.39
N GLU A 162 11.75 10.01 -13.05
CA GLU A 162 10.87 11.16 -12.82
C GLU A 162 11.42 12.05 -11.68
N HIS A 163 11.87 11.44 -10.59
CA HIS A 163 12.44 12.16 -9.45
C HIS A 163 13.74 12.89 -9.81
N VAL A 164 14.67 12.24 -10.53
CA VAL A 164 15.91 12.88 -11.01
C VAL A 164 15.59 14.05 -11.93
N LYS A 165 14.65 13.88 -12.87
CA LYS A 165 14.21 14.97 -13.78
C LYS A 165 13.59 16.14 -13.01
N LYS A 166 12.76 15.87 -11.99
CA LYS A 166 12.18 16.91 -11.12
C LYS A 166 13.27 17.68 -10.37
N LYS A 167 14.22 16.98 -9.74
CA LYS A 167 15.34 17.61 -9.00
C LYS A 167 16.19 18.51 -9.89
N ARG A 168 16.47 18.10 -11.13
CA ARG A 168 17.25 18.92 -12.09
C ARG A 168 16.53 20.22 -12.43
N ARG A 169 15.24 20.16 -12.76
CA ARG A 169 14.45 21.37 -13.08
C ARG A 169 14.37 22.33 -11.89
N SER A 170 14.25 21.83 -10.66
CA SER A 170 14.24 22.66 -9.46
C SER A 170 15.60 23.30 -9.13
N ALA A 171 16.70 22.80 -9.69
CA ALA A 171 18.04 23.39 -9.52
C ALA A 171 18.39 24.42 -10.61
N GLU A 172 17.61 24.48 -11.69
CA GLU A 172 17.77 25.42 -12.81
C GLU A 172 16.94 26.70 -12.63
N VAL A 173 16.09 26.76 -11.59
CA VAL A 173 15.23 27.90 -11.20
C VAL A 173 15.79 28.55 -9.94
#